data_AF-A0A0F9RS72-F1
#
_entry.id   AF-A0A0F9RS72-F1
#
_cell.length_a   1.000
_cell.length_b   1.000
_cell.length_c   1.000
_cell.angle_alpha   90.00
_cell.angle_beta   90.00
_cell.angle_gamma   90.00
#
_symmetry.space_group_name_H-M   'P 1'
#
loop_
_entity.id
_entity.type
_entity.pdbx_description
1 polymer ?
#
loop_
_entity_poly.entity_id
_entity_poly.type
_entity_poly.pdbx_seq_one_letter_code
_entity_poly.pdbx_strand_id
1 'polypeptide(L)' 'MHEYENFRRVAYGHHEDQDGQAVFIPVCIRCARFVKPDETVQFGEGGLAPGPNATCTQHGRTEMLFEGFL' A
#
# COMPACT_ATOMS: atom_id res chain seq x y z
N MET A 1 16.69 13.39 -10.10
CA MET A 1 16.76 12.38 -9.03
C MET A 1 15.39 12.41 -8.36
N HIS A 2 14.52 11.44 -8.68
CA HIS A 2 13.19 11.39 -8.08
C HIS A 2 13.34 10.81 -6.68
N GLU A 3 13.37 11.68 -5.66
CA GLU A 3 13.27 11.26 -4.27
C GLU A 3 11.83 10.79 -4.05
N TYR A 4 11.64 9.47 -4.10
CA TYR A 4 10.37 8.84 -3.77
C TYR A 4 10.24 8.76 -2.24
N GLU A 5 9.86 9.86 -1.59
CA GLU A 5 9.61 9.86 -0.15
C GLU A 5 8.53 8.82 0.21
N ASN A 6 8.95 7.74 0.89
CA ASN A 6 8.08 6.74 1.51
C ASN A 6 7.16 5.95 0.56
N PHE A 7 7.45 5.91 -0.74
CA PHE A 7 6.68 5.09 -1.67
C PHE A 7 7.20 3.65 -1.69
N ARG A 8 6.51 2.79 -0.93
CA ARG A 8 6.39 1.33 -1.09
C ARG A 8 7.71 0.54 -1.11
N ARG A 9 7.74 -0.62 -0.43
CA ARG A 9 8.89 -1.53 -0.55
C ARG A 9 8.65 -2.46 -1.71
N VAL A 10 9.66 -2.68 -2.55
CA VAL A 10 9.58 -3.68 -3.61
C VAL A 10 10.11 -4.99 -3.06
N ALA A 11 9.29 -6.05 -3.14
CA ALA A 11 9.75 -7.40 -2.94
C ALA A 11 9.81 -8.11 -4.29
N TYR A 12 10.91 -8.81 -4.53
CA TYR A 12 11.06 -9.71 -5.66
C TYR A 12 10.90 -11.11 -5.09
N GLY A 13 9.82 -11.79 -5.47
CA GLY A 13 9.46 -13.08 -4.87
C GLY A 13 8.85 -14.03 -5.88
N HIS A 14 8.97 -15.32 -5.59
CA HIS A 14 8.18 -16.38 -6.18
C HIS A 14 6.81 -16.38 -5.49
N HIS A 15 5.84 -15.61 -6.01
CA HIS A 15 4.44 -15.79 -5.61
C HIS A 15 3.89 -16.99 -6.39
N GLU A 16 2.97 -17.76 -5.83
CA GLU A 16 2.53 -19.08 -6.35
C GLU A 16 2.12 -19.08 -7.85
N ASP A 17 1.84 -17.91 -8.42
CA ASP A 17 1.48 -17.70 -9.84
C ASP A 17 2.39 -16.70 -10.60
N GLN A 18 3.44 -16.14 -9.97
CA GLN A 18 4.27 -15.07 -10.54
C GLN A 18 5.74 -15.18 -10.09
N ASP A 19 6.47 -16.09 -10.73
CA ASP A 19 7.92 -16.20 -10.57
C ASP A 19 8.64 -14.97 -11.14
N GLY A 20 9.33 -14.23 -10.28
CA GLY A 20 10.23 -13.14 -10.68
C GLY A 20 9.59 -11.77 -10.88
N GLN A 21 8.31 -11.58 -10.52
CA GLN A 21 7.66 -10.27 -10.62
C GLN A 21 7.95 -9.39 -9.39
N ALA A 22 8.10 -8.09 -9.64
CA ALA A 22 8.22 -7.08 -8.60
C ALA A 22 6.85 -6.84 -7.95
N VAL A 23 6.72 -7.15 -6.67
CA VAL A 23 5.51 -6.88 -5.88
C VAL A 23 5.74 -5.62 -5.05
N PHE A 24 4.87 -4.63 -5.22
CA PHE A 24 4.89 -3.40 -4.44
C PHE A 24 4.16 -3.60 -3.12
N ILE A 25 4.91 -3.62 -2.03
CA ILE A 25 4.38 -3.75 -0.68
C ILE A 25 4.06 -2.36 -0.12
N PRO A 26 2.80 -2.12 0.29
CA PRO A 26 2.38 -0.87 0.90
C PRO A 26 3.08 -0.59 2.23
N VAL A 27 3.29 0.69 2.51
CA VAL A 27 3.89 1.16 3.77
C VAL A 27 3.17 2.39 4.30
N CYS A 28 3.32 2.64 5.59
CA CYS A 28 2.79 3.83 6.24
C CYS A 28 3.49 5.07 5.70
N ILE A 29 2.70 6.04 5.21
CA ILE A 29 3.20 7.31 4.68
C ILE A 29 4.05 8.11 5.67
N ARG A 30 3.92 7.85 6.98
CA ARG A 30 4.60 8.57 8.06
C ARG A 30 5.91 7.94 8.54
N CYS A 31 6.06 6.62 8.47
CA CYS A 31 7.25 5.91 8.99
C CYS A 31 7.82 4.82 8.09
N ALA A 32 7.26 4.62 6.89
CA ALA A 32 7.68 3.59 5.95
C ALA A 32 7.70 2.14 6.51
N ARG A 33 7.03 1.89 7.63
CA ARG A 33 6.76 0.54 8.16
C ARG A 33 5.63 -0.11 7.37
N PHE A 34 5.66 -1.43 7.26
CA PHE A 34 4.58 -2.19 6.67
C PHE A 34 3.25 -1.91 7.38
N VAL A 35 2.20 -1.81 6.57
CA VAL A 35 0.82 -1.63 7.05
C VAL A 35 0.02 -2.88 6.80
N LYS A 36 -0.96 -3.14 7.67
CA LYS A 36 -1.95 -4.19 7.44
C LYS A 36 -3.14 -3.55 6.70
N PRO A 37 -3.48 -3.97 5.47
CA PRO A 37 -4.69 -3.50 4.80
C PRO A 37 -5.94 -3.95 5.57
N ASP A 38 -7.03 -3.21 5.41
CA ASP A 38 -8.32 -3.62 5.93
C ASP A 38 -8.84 -4.88 5.23
N GLU A 39 -9.73 -5.59 5.91
CA GLU A 39 -10.43 -6.75 5.32
C GLU A 39 -11.31 -6.33 4.15
N THR A 40 -11.82 -5.10 4.16
CA THR A 40 -12.62 -4.52 3.08
C THR A 40 -12.24 -3.06 2.87
N VAL A 41 -12.31 -2.61 1.61
CA VAL A 41 -12.12 -1.21 1.25
C VAL A 41 -13.37 -0.71 0.52
N GLN A 42 -13.72 0.55 0.75
CA GLN A 42 -14.88 1.17 0.10
C GLN A 42 -14.47 1.85 -1.20
N PHE A 43 -15.34 1.74 -2.21
CA PHE A 43 -15.19 2.41 -3.50
C PHE A 43 -16.33 3.42 -3.69
N GLY A 44 -16.01 4.60 -4.19
CA GLY A 44 -16.95 5.62 -4.64
C GLY A 44 -16.94 5.79 -6.17
N GLU A 45 -17.68 6.76 -6.69
CA GLU A 45 -17.81 7.02 -8.14
C GLU A 45 -16.48 7.29 -8.86
N GLY A 46 -15.43 7.71 -8.14
CA GLY A 46 -14.12 8.05 -8.69
C GLY A 46 -12.97 7.14 -8.25
N GLY A 47 -13.25 5.95 -7.70
CA GLY A 47 -12.21 5.03 -7.23
C GLY A 47 -12.27 4.78 -5.73
N LEU A 48 -11.11 4.66 -5.09
CA LEU A 48 -11.03 4.37 -3.66
C LEU A 48 -11.68 5.50 -2.85
N ALA A 49 -12.58 5.16 -1.94
CA ALA A 49 -13.22 6.15 -1.08
C ALA A 49 -12.17 6.86 -0.21
N PRO A 50 -12.27 8.18 -0.01
CA PRO A 50 -11.31 8.93 0.79
C PRO A 50 -11.34 8.46 2.25
N GLY A 51 -10.16 8.28 2.84
CA GLY A 51 -10.00 7.89 4.24
C GLY A 51 -9.09 6.68 4.44
N PRO A 52 -8.78 6.36 5.72
CA PRO A 52 -7.84 5.30 6.04
C PRO A 52 -8.42 3.93 5.70
N ASN A 53 -7.63 3.13 5.01
CA ASN A 53 -7.94 1.78 4.51
C ASN A 53 -6.92 0.72 4.98
N ALA A 54 -6.03 1.11 5.90
CA ALA A 54 -4.98 0.27 6.44
C ALA A 54 -4.60 0.71 7.87
N THR A 55 -3.85 -0.15 8.55
CA THR A 55 -3.37 0.09 9.92
C THR A 55 -1.85 -0.04 10.02
N CYS A 56 -1.21 1.00 10.56
CA CYS A 56 0.18 1.01 11.00
C CYS A 56 0.25 0.69 12.50
N THR A 57 1.13 -0.21 12.89
CA THR A 57 1.33 -0.58 14.32
C THR A 57 1.84 0.57 15.19
N GLN A 58 2.47 1.60 14.59
CA GLN A 58 3.01 2.75 15.32
C GLN A 58 2.06 3.96 15.34
N HIS A 59 1.28 4.16 14.28
CA HIS A 59 0.49 5.38 14.08
C HIS A 59 -1.03 5.16 14.02
N GLY A 60 -1.47 3.90 14.09
CA GLY A 60 -2.87 3.53 13.95
C GLY A 60 -3.33 3.60 12.50
N ARG A 61 -4.53 4.12 12.28
CA ARG A 61 -5.19 4.19 10.96
C ARG A 61 -4.39 5.03 9.98
N THR A 62 -4.21 4.54 8.75
CA THR A 62 -3.45 5.21 7.70
C THR A 62 -3.98 4.85 6.32
N GLU A 63 -3.56 5.60 5.31
CA GLU A 63 -3.90 5.33 3.91
C GLU A 63 -2.81 4.46 3.29
N MET A 64 -3.26 3.40 2.63
CA MET A 64 -2.49 2.59 1.70
C MET A 64 -2.74 3.14 0.31
N LEU A 65 -1.65 3.54 -0.35
CA LEU A 65 -1.66 3.90 -1.75
C LEU A 65 -1.64 2.60 -2.55
N PHE A 66 -2.68 2.32 -3.33
CA PHE A 66 -2.70 1.23 -4.32
C PHE A 66 -2.34 1.80 -5.71
N GLU A 67 -1.57 1.09 -6.54
CA GLU A 67 -1.40 1.44 -7.97
C GLU A 67 -2.58 0.88 -8.75
N GLY A 68 -3.08 1.63 -9.74
CA GLY A 68 -4.22 1.24 -10.58
C GLY A 68 -5.60 1.67 -10.06
N PHE A 69 -5.66 2.41 -8.95
CA PHE A 69 -6.90 2.93 -8.36
C PHE A 69 -6.91 4.47 -8.23
N LEU A 70 -6.01 5.14 -8.96
CA LEU A 70 -5.99 6.59 -9.18
C LEU A 70 -6.78 6.95 -10.44
#